data_AF-A0A804KS98-F1
#
_entry.id   AF-A0A804KS98-F1
#
_cell.length_a   1.000
_cell.length_b   1.000
_cell.length_c   1.000
_cell.angle_alpha   90.00
_cell.angle_beta   90.00
_cell.angle_gamma   90.00
#
_symmetry.space_group_name_H-M   'P 1'
#
loop_
_entity.id
_entity.type
_entity.pdbx_description
1 polymer ?
#
loop_
_entity_poly.entity_id
_entity_poly.type
_entity_poly.pdbx_seq_one_letter_code
_entity_poly.pdbx_strand_id
1 'polypeptide(L)'
;MNGSTQGLCAPATNGGCARVLEMADLFLCSFSSSYLPVLFPEGIGREKKDDLQPGDSSQALFEVGIHVSRGDRKKRICESCTRDRCRSQEQSASAPDIGSRSYVHIGATKNSFTFAALSNACVPENEAGQCEGLLNAVSKHVDAFCRFSRPHTVIGTVIGIVSVSLLPVESIADISLIFFDGLLKALLPAIFMNIYVVGLNQLFDIEIDKVNKPRLPLASGEFSLEIGIAIVALCCVLSFALGVKSQSPAILSALLISFFLGSAYSINLPFLRWKQHAFLAASCILCVRAIVVQLAFFIHMQRYVLGRPIALTKSVVFATAFMCFFSAVIALFKDIPDVDGDRDFGIHSFSVRLGQEKVFWLCIKLLLTAYTTALAVGASSSNTYRKLVTVIGHGFLAFILWFRAQSLDVENKVSVTSFYMFIWKLFYAEYLLIPFMQ
;
A
#
# COMPACT_ATOMS: atom_id res chain seq x y z
N MET A 1 -0.22 -37.64 -56.60
CA MET A 1 0.14 -36.22 -56.88
C MET A 1 -1.13 -35.39 -56.77
N ASN A 2 -1.00 -34.10 -56.43
CA ASN A 2 -2.08 -33.15 -56.16
C ASN A 2 -3.09 -33.57 -55.07
N GLY A 3 -2.95 -32.98 -53.89
CA GLY A 3 -3.97 -32.95 -52.84
C GLY A 3 -4.04 -31.55 -52.26
N SER A 4 -5.22 -30.94 -52.26
CA SER A 4 -5.43 -29.55 -51.86
C SER A 4 -5.95 -29.44 -50.42
N THR A 5 -5.32 -28.63 -49.59
CA THR A 5 -5.83 -28.24 -48.27
C THR A 5 -5.89 -26.72 -48.15
N GLN A 6 -7.04 -26.20 -47.70
CA GLN A 6 -7.27 -24.78 -47.50
C GLN A 6 -6.73 -24.35 -46.13
N GLY A 7 -5.97 -23.26 -46.07
CA GLY A 7 -5.58 -22.64 -44.80
C GLY A 7 -6.63 -21.61 -44.37
N LEU A 8 -7.30 -21.83 -43.24
CA LEU A 8 -8.11 -20.78 -42.60
C LEU A 8 -7.22 -19.82 -41.81
N CYS A 9 -7.25 -18.54 -42.16
CA CYS A 9 -6.72 -17.48 -41.31
C CYS A 9 -7.71 -17.21 -40.16
N ALA A 10 -7.28 -17.42 -38.91
CA ALA A 10 -7.99 -16.94 -37.72
C ALA A 10 -7.37 -15.60 -37.25
N PRO A 11 -8.15 -14.53 -37.01
CA PRO A 11 -7.61 -13.26 -36.55
C PRO A 11 -7.22 -13.30 -35.06
N ALA A 12 -6.02 -12.82 -34.74
CA ALA A 12 -5.52 -12.79 -33.36
C ALA A 12 -6.21 -11.68 -32.52
N THR A 13 -6.83 -12.07 -31.40
CA THR A 13 -7.62 -11.17 -30.54
C THR A 13 -6.76 -10.33 -29.58
N ASN A 14 -6.01 -9.36 -30.11
CA ASN A 14 -5.10 -8.51 -29.33
C ASN A 14 -5.77 -7.58 -28.29
N GLY A 15 -7.09 -7.38 -28.34
CA GLY A 15 -7.82 -6.41 -27.50
C GLY A 15 -7.77 -6.66 -25.99
N GLY A 16 -7.52 -7.90 -25.54
CA GLY A 16 -7.46 -8.22 -24.11
C GLY A 16 -6.17 -7.76 -23.41
N CYS A 17 -5.02 -7.86 -24.10
CA CYS A 17 -3.72 -7.58 -23.46
C CYS A 17 -3.44 -6.08 -23.31
N ALA A 18 -3.96 -5.25 -24.22
CA ALA A 18 -3.82 -3.79 -24.14
C ALA A 18 -4.51 -3.24 -22.88
N ARG A 19 -5.80 -3.57 -22.67
CA ARG A 19 -6.61 -3.05 -21.56
C ARG A 19 -6.07 -3.40 -20.16
N VAL A 20 -5.38 -4.54 -20.02
CA VAL A 20 -4.76 -4.95 -18.74
C VAL A 20 -3.48 -4.15 -18.45
N LEU A 21 -2.70 -3.79 -19.47
CA LEU A 21 -1.57 -2.87 -19.32
C LEU A 21 -2.07 -1.45 -19.05
N GLU A 22 -3.06 -0.99 -19.82
CA GLU A 22 -3.70 0.33 -19.68
C GLU A 22 -4.26 0.56 -18.27
N MET A 23 -4.90 -0.44 -17.65
CA MET A 23 -5.32 -0.38 -16.24
C MET A 23 -4.16 -0.43 -15.24
N ALA A 24 -3.06 -1.12 -15.54
CA ALA A 24 -1.88 -1.13 -14.69
C ALA A 24 -1.13 0.20 -14.72
N ASP A 25 -1.03 0.83 -15.89
CA ASP A 25 -0.42 2.15 -16.07
C ASP A 25 -1.29 3.25 -15.43
N LEU A 26 -2.63 3.19 -15.59
CA LEU A 26 -3.56 4.06 -14.85
C LEU A 26 -3.42 3.91 -13.32
N PHE A 27 -3.28 2.68 -12.82
CA PHE A 27 -3.03 2.41 -11.40
C PHE A 27 -1.70 3.03 -10.94
N LEU A 28 -0.60 2.80 -11.67
CA LEU A 28 0.72 3.35 -11.34
C LEU A 28 0.76 4.89 -11.40
N CYS A 29 0.14 5.51 -12.41
CA CYS A 29 0.03 6.96 -12.53
C CYS A 29 -0.81 7.59 -11.41
N SER A 30 -1.97 7.02 -11.09
CA SER A 30 -2.82 7.50 -9.99
C SER A 30 -2.11 7.36 -8.64
N PHE A 31 -1.50 6.20 -8.38
CA PHE A 31 -0.74 5.92 -7.16
C PHE A 31 0.48 6.85 -6.99
N SER A 32 1.17 7.18 -8.08
CA SER A 32 2.26 8.17 -8.08
C SER A 32 1.75 9.59 -7.77
N SER A 33 0.69 10.03 -8.48
CA SER A 33 0.14 11.39 -8.37
C SER A 33 -0.35 11.73 -6.96
N SER A 34 -0.99 10.79 -6.26
CA SER A 34 -1.52 11.03 -4.91
C SER A 34 -0.49 10.94 -3.77
N TYR A 35 0.68 10.31 -3.99
CA TYR A 35 1.63 9.99 -2.89
C TYR A 35 3.07 10.47 -3.07
N LEU A 36 3.42 11.14 -4.17
CA LEU A 36 4.69 11.85 -4.28
C LEU A 36 4.97 12.81 -3.08
N PRO A 37 3.99 13.60 -2.59
CA PRO A 37 4.16 14.45 -1.40
C PRO A 37 4.37 13.68 -0.08
N VAL A 38 4.07 12.37 -0.06
CA VAL A 38 4.30 11.51 1.11
C VAL A 38 5.72 10.92 1.09
N LEU A 39 6.33 10.76 -0.09
CA LEU A 39 7.75 10.44 -0.22
C LEU A 39 8.62 11.67 0.12
N PHE A 40 8.29 12.82 -0.47
CA PHE A 40 8.95 14.10 -0.23
C PHE A 40 7.97 15.13 0.37
N PRO A 41 7.84 15.22 1.71
CA PRO A 41 7.10 16.30 2.32
C PRO A 41 7.85 17.62 2.11
N GLU A 42 7.19 18.63 1.54
CA GLU A 42 7.75 19.99 1.47
C GLU A 42 7.99 20.52 2.90
N GLY A 43 9.22 20.96 3.15
CA GLY A 43 9.64 21.39 4.48
C GLY A 43 9.37 22.86 4.74
N ILE A 44 9.08 23.17 6.01
CA ILE A 44 8.96 24.52 6.59
C ILE A 44 7.71 25.28 6.11
N GLY A 45 6.75 25.44 7.02
CA GLY A 45 5.52 26.17 6.75
C GLY A 45 5.76 27.68 6.59
N ARG A 46 4.97 28.31 5.70
CA ARG A 46 4.77 29.75 5.74
C ARG A 46 3.75 30.07 6.83
N GLU A 47 4.20 30.61 7.95
CA GLU A 47 3.31 31.36 8.83
C GLU A 47 2.67 32.52 8.05
N LYS A 48 1.42 32.84 8.39
CA LYS A 48 0.81 34.09 7.92
C LYS A 48 1.55 35.26 8.55
N LYS A 49 2.12 36.13 7.71
CA LYS A 49 2.32 37.52 8.08
C LYS A 49 0.98 38.24 7.90
N ASP A 50 0.32 38.52 9.02
CA ASP A 50 -0.64 39.61 9.13
C ASP A 50 0.11 40.82 9.76
N ASP A 51 -0.27 42.05 9.42
CA ASP A 51 0.60 43.24 9.56
C ASP A 51 0.78 43.79 10.99
N LEU A 52 2.00 44.27 11.29
CA LEU A 52 2.28 45.45 12.12
C LEU A 52 3.76 45.90 11.98
N GLN A 53 4.02 47.20 12.11
CA GLN A 53 5.36 47.82 11.99
C GLN A 53 5.97 48.21 13.35
N PRO A 54 7.29 48.51 13.42
CA PRO A 54 8.08 48.30 14.64
C PRO A 54 8.06 49.45 15.66
N GLY A 55 8.35 49.10 16.91
CA GLY A 55 8.55 50.00 18.05
C GLY A 55 9.48 49.37 19.10
N ASP A 56 10.07 50.20 19.95
CA ASP A 56 11.36 49.95 20.59
C ASP A 56 11.44 48.94 21.75
N SER A 57 12.67 48.55 22.03
CA SER A 57 13.13 47.69 23.13
C SER A 57 12.96 48.35 24.51
N SER A 58 12.49 47.62 25.55
CA SER A 58 13.10 47.66 26.91
C SER A 58 12.42 46.79 28.00
N GLN A 59 13.28 46.14 28.79
CA GLN A 59 13.23 45.91 30.26
C GLN A 59 11.94 45.48 31.02
N ALA A 60 12.03 44.26 31.57
CA ALA A 60 11.90 43.92 33.01
C ALA A 60 10.57 44.04 33.80
N LEU A 61 10.33 42.97 34.59
CA LEU A 61 9.71 42.91 35.94
C LEU A 61 8.37 43.64 36.21
N PHE A 62 7.33 42.87 36.58
CA PHE A 62 6.79 42.91 37.97
C PHE A 62 5.87 41.71 38.28
N GLU A 63 5.74 41.35 39.56
CA GLU A 63 4.68 40.46 40.06
C GLU A 63 3.43 41.27 40.44
N VAL A 64 2.23 40.80 40.09
CA VAL A 64 1.03 41.00 40.93
C VAL A 64 0.16 39.75 40.85
N GLY A 65 -0.04 39.06 41.98
CA GLY A 65 -1.04 38.00 42.10
C GLY A 65 -2.37 38.56 42.62
N ILE A 66 -3.50 38.08 42.07
CA ILE A 66 -4.82 38.28 42.67
C ILE A 66 -5.50 36.92 42.86
N HIS A 67 -5.92 36.66 44.10
CA HIS A 67 -6.53 35.41 44.53
C HIS A 67 -8.03 35.63 44.74
N VAL A 68 -8.88 34.90 44.01
CA VAL A 68 -10.33 34.86 44.24
C VAL A 68 -10.77 33.40 44.41
N SER A 69 -11.77 33.15 45.25
CA SER A 69 -12.21 31.81 45.66
C SER A 69 -13.71 31.78 45.96
N ARG A 70 -14.26 30.56 46.02
CA ARG A 70 -15.68 30.16 46.20
C ARG A 70 -16.55 30.28 44.92
N GLY A 71 -17.48 29.35 44.68
CA GLY A 71 -17.75 28.13 45.47
C GLY A 71 -18.89 27.24 44.94
N ASP A 72 -19.15 26.15 45.67
CA ASP A 72 -20.08 25.07 45.34
C ASP A 72 -21.53 25.47 44.99
N ARG A 73 -22.15 24.65 44.12
CA ARG A 73 -23.56 24.27 44.32
C ARG A 73 -23.94 22.91 43.70
N LYS A 74 -24.23 21.92 44.55
CA LYS A 74 -24.92 20.65 44.19
C LYS A 74 -26.44 20.86 44.12
N LYS A 75 -27.13 20.12 43.21
CA LYS A 75 -28.54 19.62 43.22
C LYS A 75 -29.09 19.52 41.78
N ARG A 76 -30.07 18.67 41.44
CA ARG A 76 -30.43 17.32 41.91
C ARG A 76 -31.42 16.68 40.89
N ILE A 77 -31.43 15.35 40.84
CA ILE A 77 -32.46 14.40 40.36
C ILE A 77 -33.85 14.98 40.01
N CYS A 78 -34.41 14.54 38.88
CA CYS A 78 -35.83 14.18 38.78
C CYS A 78 -36.00 12.97 37.81
N GLU A 79 -37.00 12.13 38.05
CA GLU A 79 -37.29 10.89 37.31
C GLU A 79 -38.73 10.89 36.77
N SER A 80 -39.08 9.86 35.99
CA SER A 80 -40.46 9.36 35.77
C SER A 80 -41.44 10.22 34.96
N CYS A 81 -41.82 9.70 33.79
CA CYS A 81 -43.22 9.39 33.53
C CYS A 81 -43.33 8.13 32.65
N THR A 82 -44.50 7.48 32.56
CA THR A 82 -44.63 6.11 32.04
C THR A 82 -45.90 5.84 31.21
N ARG A 83 -45.79 4.82 30.35
CA ARG A 83 -46.83 3.89 29.84
C ARG A 83 -47.81 4.30 28.71
N ASP A 84 -47.84 3.38 27.74
CA ASP A 84 -48.99 2.72 27.10
C ASP A 84 -50.09 3.53 26.38
N ARG A 85 -50.24 3.29 25.07
CA ARG A 85 -51.25 2.32 24.56
C ARG A 85 -51.11 1.99 23.07
N CYS A 86 -51.55 0.79 22.70
CA CYS A 86 -51.75 0.38 21.30
C CYS A 86 -53.21 0.61 20.86
N ARG A 87 -53.43 0.91 19.58
CA ARG A 87 -54.47 0.21 18.81
C ARG A 87 -54.24 0.28 17.29
N SER A 88 -54.79 -0.70 16.60
CA SER A 88 -54.72 -0.93 15.15
C SER A 88 -55.97 -0.43 14.42
N GLN A 89 -55.85 -0.21 13.12
CA GLN A 89 -56.95 -0.46 12.18
C GLN A 89 -56.44 -0.70 10.76
N GLU A 90 -56.94 -1.76 10.12
CA GLU A 90 -56.82 -2.03 8.69
C GLU A 90 -58.09 -1.54 7.98
N GLN A 91 -57.99 -1.15 6.70
CA GLN A 91 -59.09 -1.26 5.73
C GLN A 91 -58.58 -1.16 4.28
N SER A 92 -59.46 -1.46 3.30
CA SER A 92 -59.08 -2.14 2.06
C SER A 92 -59.78 -1.65 0.79
N ALA A 93 -59.21 -2.00 -0.39
CA ALA A 93 -59.76 -1.86 -1.75
C ALA A 93 -59.84 -0.41 -2.30
N SER A 94 -59.96 -0.14 -3.62
CA SER A 94 -60.14 -0.99 -4.81
C SER A 94 -59.49 -0.38 -6.08
N ALA A 95 -59.32 -1.19 -7.13
CA ALA A 95 -59.00 -0.77 -8.52
C ALA A 95 -60.29 -0.31 -9.27
N PRO A 96 -60.34 0.03 -10.60
CA PRO A 96 -59.37 -0.14 -11.72
C PRO A 96 -59.11 1.22 -12.49
N ASP A 97 -58.79 1.39 -13.79
CA ASP A 97 -58.77 0.50 -14.99
C ASP A 97 -57.93 1.05 -16.19
N ILE A 98 -58.04 0.36 -17.35
CA ILE A 98 -57.79 0.76 -18.77
C ILE A 98 -57.87 2.29 -19.05
N GLY A 99 -57.09 2.91 -19.95
CA GLY A 99 -56.11 2.40 -20.94
C GLY A 99 -56.40 2.93 -22.37
N SER A 100 -55.40 3.50 -23.07
CA SER A 100 -55.55 3.97 -24.47
C SER A 100 -54.21 4.12 -25.20
N ARG A 101 -54.17 3.71 -26.49
CA ARG A 101 -53.06 3.94 -27.43
C ARG A 101 -53.48 4.97 -28.49
N SER A 102 -52.55 5.84 -28.89
CA SER A 102 -52.64 6.62 -30.13
C SER A 102 -51.34 6.48 -30.95
N TYR A 103 -51.46 6.73 -32.26
CA TYR A 103 -50.53 6.21 -33.27
C TYR A 103 -49.38 7.17 -33.63
N VAL A 104 -48.23 6.60 -33.97
CA VAL A 104 -47.10 7.33 -34.59
C VAL A 104 -47.25 7.27 -36.11
N HIS A 105 -47.30 8.42 -36.77
CA HIS A 105 -47.12 8.52 -38.22
C HIS A 105 -45.66 8.87 -38.54
N ILE A 106 -45.04 8.09 -39.43
CA ILE A 106 -43.69 8.34 -39.94
C ILE A 106 -43.81 9.16 -41.24
N GLY A 107 -43.16 10.32 -41.28
CA GLY A 107 -42.93 11.10 -42.49
C GLY A 107 -41.43 11.35 -42.64
N ALA A 108 -40.87 11.06 -43.83
CA ALA A 108 -39.44 11.17 -44.09
C ALA A 108 -39.15 12.12 -45.25
N THR A 109 -38.30 13.11 -45.01
CA THR A 109 -37.76 14.02 -46.04
C THR A 109 -36.25 14.19 -45.86
N LYS A 110 -35.52 14.25 -46.98
CA LYS A 110 -34.09 14.55 -47.01
C LYS A 110 -33.87 16.06 -47.06
N ASN A 111 -32.82 16.54 -46.41
CA ASN A 111 -31.77 17.45 -46.92
C ASN A 111 -30.90 17.88 -45.72
N SER A 112 -29.59 17.63 -45.75
CA SER A 112 -28.53 18.40 -46.44
C SER A 112 -28.14 19.68 -45.68
N PHE A 113 -26.85 19.81 -45.39
CA PHE A 113 -26.24 20.77 -44.47
C PHE A 113 -26.48 22.25 -44.82
N THR A 114 -26.70 23.06 -43.78
CA THR A 114 -26.24 24.46 -43.70
C THR A 114 -25.62 24.68 -42.32
N PHE A 115 -24.49 25.39 -42.26
CA PHE A 115 -23.67 25.54 -41.06
C PHE A 115 -23.54 27.02 -40.69
N ALA A 116 -24.28 27.49 -39.68
CA ALA A 116 -24.23 28.87 -39.17
C ALA A 116 -24.77 28.95 -37.73
N ALA A 117 -24.41 30.05 -37.03
CA ALA A 117 -24.86 30.42 -35.69
C ALA A 117 -24.40 29.52 -34.51
N LEU A 118 -23.17 29.78 -34.03
CA LEU A 118 -22.75 29.48 -32.66
C LEU A 118 -23.36 30.49 -31.68
N SER A 119 -24.32 30.08 -30.85
CA SER A 119 -24.52 30.56 -29.47
C SER A 119 -25.63 29.76 -28.77
N ASN A 120 -25.62 29.71 -27.44
CA ASN A 120 -26.69 29.15 -26.59
C ASN A 120 -27.09 27.68 -26.85
N ALA A 121 -26.11 26.80 -27.02
CA ALA A 121 -26.28 25.42 -26.53
C ALA A 121 -26.09 25.43 -25.00
N CYS A 122 -27.19 25.50 -24.24
CA CYS A 122 -27.12 25.24 -22.80
C CYS A 122 -26.72 23.78 -22.59
N VAL A 123 -25.52 23.53 -22.06
CA VAL A 123 -25.19 22.25 -21.43
C VAL A 123 -26.20 22.07 -20.29
N PRO A 124 -26.94 20.95 -20.21
CA PRO A 124 -27.86 20.73 -19.10
C PRO A 124 -27.10 20.72 -17.78
N GLU A 125 -27.55 21.47 -16.77
CA GLU A 125 -26.93 21.48 -15.43
C GLU A 125 -26.84 20.06 -14.84
N ASN A 126 -27.80 19.20 -15.20
CA ASN A 126 -27.80 17.77 -14.89
C ASN A 126 -26.55 17.03 -15.41
N GLU A 127 -26.03 17.34 -16.61
CA GLU A 127 -24.86 16.64 -17.16
C GLU A 127 -23.57 17.04 -16.45
N ALA A 128 -23.43 18.34 -16.12
CA ALA A 128 -22.30 18.83 -15.33
C ALA A 128 -22.29 18.21 -13.92
N GLY A 129 -23.44 18.25 -13.22
CA GLY A 129 -23.58 17.66 -11.89
C GLY A 129 -23.44 16.12 -11.88
N GLN A 130 -23.88 15.43 -12.93
CA GLN A 130 -23.66 13.99 -13.08
C GLN A 130 -22.19 13.65 -13.33
N CYS A 131 -21.47 14.44 -14.13
CA CYS A 131 -20.05 14.25 -14.38
C CYS A 131 -19.22 14.48 -13.11
N GLU A 132 -19.50 15.56 -12.37
CA GLU A 132 -18.87 15.82 -11.06
C GLU A 132 -19.23 14.75 -10.02
N GLY A 133 -20.47 14.28 -9.99
CA GLY A 133 -20.89 13.16 -9.14
C GLY A 133 -20.17 11.86 -9.46
N LEU A 134 -19.99 11.53 -10.74
CA LEU A 134 -19.27 10.36 -11.21
C LEU A 134 -17.78 10.42 -10.87
N LEU A 135 -17.12 11.57 -11.12
CA LEU A 135 -15.71 11.78 -10.76
C LEU A 135 -15.48 11.65 -9.24
N ASN A 136 -16.39 12.21 -8.42
CA ASN A 136 -16.34 12.06 -6.97
C ASN A 136 -16.59 10.62 -6.50
N ALA A 137 -17.45 9.85 -7.17
CA ALA A 137 -17.65 8.43 -6.88
C ALA A 137 -16.41 7.58 -7.24
N VAL A 138 -15.85 7.78 -8.45
CA VAL A 138 -14.62 7.11 -8.90
C VAL A 138 -13.46 7.44 -7.96
N SER A 139 -13.28 8.72 -7.59
CA SER A 139 -12.24 9.16 -6.64
C SER A 139 -12.32 8.42 -5.30
N LYS A 140 -13.52 8.29 -4.72
CA LYS A 140 -13.73 7.51 -3.48
C LYS A 140 -13.39 6.03 -3.64
N HIS A 141 -13.81 5.39 -4.73
CA HIS A 141 -13.45 4.00 -5.00
C HIS A 141 -11.94 3.79 -5.20
N VAL A 142 -11.24 4.76 -5.80
CA VAL A 142 -9.78 4.73 -5.97
C VAL A 142 -9.05 4.93 -4.63
N ASP A 143 -9.48 5.86 -3.77
CA ASP A 143 -8.92 6.01 -2.42
C ASP A 143 -9.15 4.76 -1.55
N ALA A 144 -10.37 4.19 -1.60
CA ALA A 144 -10.67 2.93 -0.92
C ALA A 144 -9.76 1.79 -1.42
N PHE A 145 -9.62 1.62 -2.74
CA PHE A 145 -8.71 0.61 -3.31
C PHE A 145 -7.24 0.87 -2.96
N CYS A 146 -6.83 2.14 -2.92
CA CYS A 146 -5.50 2.54 -2.45
C CYS A 146 -5.28 2.10 -0.99
N ARG A 147 -6.20 2.43 -0.07
CA ARG A 147 -6.13 1.98 1.34
C ARG A 147 -6.13 0.46 1.45
N PHE A 148 -6.97 -0.24 0.69
CA PHE A 148 -7.02 -1.71 0.61
C PHE A 148 -5.67 -2.32 0.20
N SER A 149 -4.97 -1.70 -0.75
CA SER A 149 -3.65 -2.15 -1.24
C SER A 149 -2.51 -2.02 -0.21
N ARG A 150 -2.74 -1.36 0.93
CA ARG A 150 -1.75 -0.99 1.96
C ARG A 150 -0.48 -0.38 1.32
N PRO A 151 -0.53 0.90 0.87
CA PRO A 151 0.41 1.48 -0.10
C PRO A 151 1.89 1.36 0.25
N HIS A 152 2.26 1.44 1.53
CA HIS A 152 3.62 1.28 2.00
C HIS A 152 4.23 -0.09 1.60
N THR A 153 3.42 -1.15 1.63
CA THR A 153 3.86 -2.49 1.20
C THR A 153 4.08 -2.56 -0.31
N VAL A 154 3.31 -1.82 -1.11
CA VAL A 154 3.42 -1.75 -2.58
C VAL A 154 4.64 -0.94 -2.98
N ILE A 155 4.84 0.25 -2.37
CA ILE A 155 6.04 1.08 -2.56
C ILE A 155 7.30 0.26 -2.24
N GLY A 156 7.32 -0.44 -1.11
CA GLY A 156 8.43 -1.31 -0.73
C GLY A 156 8.64 -2.52 -1.65
N THR A 157 7.59 -3.00 -2.34
CA THR A 157 7.72 -4.02 -3.40
C THR A 157 8.36 -3.43 -4.65
N VAL A 158 7.88 -2.27 -5.13
CA VAL A 158 8.38 -1.64 -6.37
C VAL A 158 9.84 -1.20 -6.20
N ILE A 159 10.15 -0.44 -5.14
CA ILE A 159 11.52 0.05 -4.89
C ILE A 159 12.48 -1.14 -4.67
N GLY A 160 12.05 -2.17 -3.93
CA GLY A 160 12.85 -3.37 -3.70
C GLY A 160 13.19 -4.11 -5.00
N ILE A 161 12.19 -4.40 -5.83
CA ILE A 161 12.37 -5.09 -7.11
C ILE A 161 13.24 -4.27 -8.07
N VAL A 162 13.01 -2.95 -8.18
CA VAL A 162 13.82 -2.07 -9.04
C VAL A 162 15.29 -2.07 -8.59
N SER A 163 15.56 -1.92 -7.29
CA SER A 163 16.91 -1.95 -6.72
C SER A 163 17.62 -3.29 -6.97
N VAL A 164 16.97 -4.40 -6.65
CA VAL A 164 17.51 -5.76 -6.90
C VAL A 164 17.76 -6.01 -8.39
N SER A 165 16.91 -5.46 -9.25
CA SER A 165 17.05 -5.58 -10.71
C SER A 165 18.24 -4.81 -11.29
N LEU A 166 18.78 -3.83 -10.55
CA LEU A 166 20.01 -3.11 -10.91
C LEU A 166 21.29 -3.83 -10.45
N LEU A 167 21.21 -4.76 -9.48
CA LEU A 167 22.39 -5.49 -8.99
C LEU A 167 23.15 -6.36 -10.04
N PRO A 168 22.52 -6.97 -11.06
CA PRO A 168 23.21 -7.70 -12.13
C PRO A 168 23.64 -6.82 -13.32
N VAL A 169 23.48 -5.49 -13.23
CA VAL A 169 23.93 -4.54 -14.27
C VAL A 169 25.45 -4.35 -14.15
N GLU A 170 26.17 -4.71 -15.21
CA GLU A 170 27.63 -4.57 -15.33
C GLU A 170 28.01 -3.38 -16.21
N SER A 171 27.12 -2.96 -17.13
CA SER A 171 27.38 -1.88 -18.09
C SER A 171 26.11 -1.07 -18.41
N ILE A 172 26.28 0.16 -18.92
CA ILE A 172 25.15 0.98 -19.40
C ILE A 172 24.42 0.30 -20.57
N ALA A 173 25.10 -0.52 -21.37
CA ALA A 173 24.49 -1.26 -22.49
C ALA A 173 23.50 -2.35 -22.03
N ASP A 174 23.58 -2.79 -20.77
CA ASP A 174 22.61 -3.72 -20.18
C ASP A 174 21.23 -3.06 -20.05
N ILE A 175 21.19 -1.73 -19.83
CA ILE A 175 19.97 -0.92 -19.61
C ILE A 175 19.27 -0.64 -20.95
N SER A 176 18.73 -1.72 -21.51
CA SER A 176 18.10 -1.78 -22.83
C SER A 176 16.58 -1.95 -22.72
N LEU A 177 15.85 -1.93 -23.85
CA LEU A 177 14.41 -2.25 -23.86
C LEU A 177 14.12 -3.65 -23.30
N ILE A 178 15.06 -4.60 -23.42
CA ILE A 178 14.96 -5.95 -22.85
C ILE A 178 14.99 -5.88 -21.31
N PHE A 179 15.83 -5.01 -20.74
CA PHE A 179 15.87 -4.77 -19.29
C PHE A 179 14.53 -4.22 -18.77
N PHE A 180 13.94 -3.24 -19.46
CA PHE A 180 12.65 -2.66 -19.04
C PHE A 180 11.48 -3.64 -19.19
N ASP A 181 11.42 -4.43 -20.26
CA ASP A 181 10.45 -5.53 -20.43
C ASP A 181 10.60 -6.60 -19.34
N GLY A 182 11.83 -7.02 -19.02
CA GLY A 182 12.13 -7.94 -17.92
C GLY A 182 11.68 -7.39 -16.56
N LEU A 183 12.04 -6.14 -16.25
CA LEU A 183 11.64 -5.45 -15.03
C LEU A 183 10.11 -5.35 -14.92
N LEU A 184 9.40 -5.04 -16.00
CA LEU A 184 7.93 -4.96 -16.02
C LEU A 184 7.28 -6.35 -15.81
N LYS A 185 7.81 -7.39 -16.47
CA LYS A 185 7.43 -8.80 -16.28
C LYS A 185 7.62 -9.30 -14.85
N ALA A 186 8.54 -8.68 -14.09
CA ALA A 186 8.74 -8.97 -12.68
C ALA A 186 7.84 -8.12 -11.76
N LEU A 187 7.73 -6.81 -12.01
CA LEU A 187 6.97 -5.86 -11.18
C LEU A 187 5.46 -6.15 -11.16
N LEU A 188 4.82 -6.25 -12.33
CA LEU A 188 3.36 -6.34 -12.41
C LEU A 188 2.78 -7.55 -11.64
N PRO A 189 3.24 -8.81 -11.85
CA PRO A 189 2.71 -9.94 -11.08
C PRO A 189 3.04 -9.84 -9.58
N ALA A 190 4.16 -9.24 -9.19
CA ALA A 190 4.53 -9.05 -7.79
C ALA A 190 3.65 -7.99 -7.08
N ILE A 191 3.25 -6.93 -7.78
CA ILE A 191 2.28 -5.95 -7.27
C ILE A 191 0.93 -6.64 -7.04
N PHE A 192 0.41 -7.38 -8.02
CA PHE A 192 -0.84 -8.13 -7.86
C PHE A 192 -0.76 -9.19 -6.75
N MET A 193 0.38 -9.89 -6.59
CA MET A 193 0.59 -10.83 -5.48
C MET A 193 0.60 -10.12 -4.12
N ASN A 194 1.20 -8.94 -4.01
CA ASN A 194 1.17 -8.17 -2.77
C ASN A 194 -0.25 -7.71 -2.42
N ILE A 195 -1.03 -7.23 -3.40
CA ILE A 195 -2.45 -6.87 -3.21
C ILE A 195 -3.28 -8.10 -2.79
N TYR A 196 -3.04 -9.27 -3.40
CA TYR A 196 -3.62 -10.54 -2.95
C TYR A 196 -3.30 -10.82 -1.47
N VAL A 197 -2.03 -10.78 -1.06
CA VAL A 197 -1.62 -11.10 0.32
C VAL A 197 -2.22 -10.12 1.34
N VAL A 198 -2.18 -8.81 1.09
CA VAL A 198 -2.73 -7.84 2.05
C VAL A 198 -4.27 -7.80 2.05
N GLY A 199 -4.91 -8.07 0.91
CA GLY A 199 -6.36 -8.18 0.82
C GLY A 199 -6.89 -9.46 1.47
N LEU A 200 -6.24 -10.60 1.24
CA LEU A 200 -6.54 -11.87 1.91
C LEU A 200 -6.37 -11.73 3.43
N ASN A 201 -5.33 -11.02 3.87
CA ASN A 201 -5.15 -10.72 5.28
C ASN A 201 -6.35 -9.95 5.86
N GLN A 202 -6.82 -8.89 5.20
CA GLN A 202 -8.00 -8.12 5.63
C GLN A 202 -9.29 -8.97 5.63
N LEU A 203 -9.51 -9.83 4.64
CA LEU A 203 -10.70 -10.71 4.56
C LEU A 203 -10.84 -11.63 5.78
N PHE A 204 -9.73 -12.15 6.32
CA PHE A 204 -9.75 -13.00 7.52
C PHE A 204 -9.53 -12.22 8.84
N ASP A 205 -9.32 -10.91 8.78
CA ASP A 205 -9.02 -10.06 9.94
C ASP A 205 -10.03 -8.92 10.16
N ILE A 206 -11.19 -8.91 9.50
CA ILE A 206 -12.17 -7.81 9.55
C ILE A 206 -12.45 -7.30 10.97
N GLU A 207 -12.75 -8.20 11.93
CA GLU A 207 -13.04 -7.83 13.32
C GLU A 207 -11.79 -7.37 14.11
N ILE A 208 -10.60 -7.83 13.72
CA ILE A 208 -9.31 -7.42 14.32
C ILE A 208 -8.89 -6.04 13.80
N ASP A 209 -9.00 -5.82 12.49
CA ASP A 209 -8.72 -4.54 11.85
C ASP A 209 -9.79 -3.48 12.18
N LYS A 210 -10.98 -3.83 12.70
CA LYS A 210 -11.87 -2.84 13.36
C LYS A 210 -11.26 -2.23 14.63
N VAL A 211 -10.52 -3.02 15.41
CA VAL A 211 -9.80 -2.52 16.61
C VAL A 211 -8.51 -1.82 16.22
N ASN A 212 -7.73 -2.44 15.33
CA ASN A 212 -6.36 -2.01 15.03
C ASN A 212 -6.24 -0.99 13.89
N LYS A 213 -7.10 -1.08 12.86
CA LYS A 213 -6.99 -0.33 11.60
C LYS A 213 -8.37 0.11 11.05
N PRO A 214 -9.26 0.75 11.84
CA PRO A 214 -10.67 0.99 11.48
C PRO A 214 -10.95 1.82 10.22
N ARG A 215 -9.92 2.34 9.54
CA ARG A 215 -10.02 3.06 8.27
C ARG A 215 -9.75 2.19 7.03
N LEU A 216 -9.49 0.89 7.19
CA LEU A 216 -9.37 -0.04 6.06
C LEU A 216 -10.76 -0.41 5.51
N PRO A 217 -10.97 -0.48 4.18
CA PRO A 217 -12.32 -0.51 3.60
C PRO A 217 -13.23 -1.66 4.05
N LEU A 218 -12.66 -2.83 4.35
CA LEU A 218 -13.44 -3.97 4.87
C LEU A 218 -13.78 -3.82 6.37
N ALA A 219 -12.92 -3.16 7.15
CA ALA A 219 -13.17 -2.89 8.57
C ALA A 219 -14.15 -1.73 8.77
N SER A 220 -14.13 -0.72 7.89
CA SER A 220 -15.06 0.40 7.87
C SER A 220 -16.43 0.09 7.23
N GLY A 221 -16.56 -1.04 6.51
CA GLY A 221 -17.77 -1.40 5.77
C GLY A 221 -17.96 -0.64 4.44
N GLU A 222 -16.92 0.05 3.97
CA GLU A 222 -16.89 0.79 2.71
C GLU A 222 -16.76 -0.13 1.48
N PHE A 223 -16.08 -1.26 1.64
CA PHE A 223 -16.14 -2.38 0.71
C PHE A 223 -17.01 -3.50 1.31
N SER A 224 -17.88 -4.09 0.50
CA SER A 224 -18.58 -5.31 0.88
C SER A 224 -17.63 -6.52 0.87
N LEU A 225 -18.07 -7.61 1.50
CA LEU A 225 -17.29 -8.86 1.52
C LEU A 225 -17.11 -9.43 0.11
N GLU A 226 -18.12 -9.34 -0.77
CA GLU A 226 -18.01 -9.79 -2.16
C GLU A 226 -16.99 -8.97 -2.95
N ILE A 227 -16.96 -7.65 -2.76
CA ILE A 227 -15.97 -6.77 -3.39
C ILE A 227 -14.55 -7.14 -2.95
N GLY A 228 -14.34 -7.34 -1.64
CA GLY A 228 -13.06 -7.79 -1.10
C GLY A 228 -12.60 -9.13 -1.67
N ILE A 229 -13.51 -10.12 -1.73
CA ILE A 229 -13.23 -11.44 -2.31
C ILE A 229 -12.92 -11.33 -3.81
N ALA A 230 -13.70 -10.55 -4.57
CA ALA A 230 -13.52 -10.36 -6.00
C ALA A 230 -12.16 -9.72 -6.33
N ILE A 231 -11.75 -8.68 -5.58
CA ILE A 231 -10.43 -8.04 -5.73
C ILE A 231 -9.32 -9.06 -5.46
N VAL A 232 -9.39 -9.79 -4.35
CA VAL A 232 -8.35 -10.77 -3.95
C VAL A 232 -8.24 -11.90 -4.97
N ALA A 233 -9.37 -12.45 -5.43
CA ALA A 233 -9.40 -13.48 -6.46
C ALA A 233 -8.83 -12.97 -7.80
N LEU A 234 -9.22 -11.77 -8.24
CA LEU A 234 -8.75 -11.16 -9.49
C LEU A 234 -7.24 -10.89 -9.43
N CYS A 235 -6.73 -10.33 -8.35
CA CYS A 235 -5.29 -10.09 -8.18
C CYS A 235 -4.49 -11.41 -8.13
N CYS A 236 -5.02 -12.47 -7.53
CA CYS A 236 -4.40 -13.79 -7.57
C CYS A 236 -4.29 -14.33 -9.01
N VAL A 237 -5.39 -14.30 -9.76
CA VAL A 237 -5.45 -14.79 -11.15
C VAL A 237 -4.54 -13.96 -12.08
N LEU A 238 -4.60 -12.63 -11.99
CA LEU A 238 -3.73 -11.74 -12.79
C LEU A 238 -2.25 -11.95 -12.46
N SER A 239 -1.92 -12.11 -11.17
CA SER A 239 -0.55 -12.39 -10.74
C SER A 239 0.00 -13.67 -11.35
N PHE A 240 -0.72 -14.80 -11.26
CA PHE A 240 -0.26 -16.05 -11.83
C PHE A 240 -0.28 -16.06 -13.37
N ALA A 241 -1.27 -15.43 -14.02
CA ALA A 241 -1.31 -15.32 -15.47
C ALA A 241 -0.10 -14.54 -16.02
N LEU A 242 0.24 -13.40 -15.40
CA LEU A 242 1.44 -12.63 -15.74
C LEU A 242 2.73 -13.36 -15.33
N GLY A 243 2.72 -14.09 -14.21
CA GLY A 243 3.83 -14.93 -13.77
C GLY A 243 4.19 -16.03 -14.76
N VAL A 244 3.20 -16.74 -15.32
CA VAL A 244 3.40 -17.72 -16.39
C VAL A 244 3.85 -17.01 -17.68
N LYS A 245 3.22 -15.88 -18.05
CA LYS A 245 3.60 -15.07 -19.22
C LYS A 245 5.03 -14.50 -19.14
N SER A 246 5.60 -14.34 -17.94
CA SER A 246 6.98 -13.89 -17.76
C SER A 246 8.03 -14.86 -18.34
N GLN A 247 7.65 -16.14 -18.53
CA GLN A 247 8.54 -17.25 -18.89
C GLN A 247 9.75 -17.44 -17.96
N SER A 248 9.69 -16.88 -16.75
CA SER A 248 10.75 -17.00 -15.75
C SER A 248 10.33 -17.91 -14.58
N PRO A 249 10.93 -19.11 -14.46
CA PRO A 249 10.74 -19.98 -13.30
C PRO A 249 11.06 -19.30 -11.97
N ALA A 250 11.97 -18.33 -11.94
CA ALA A 250 12.31 -17.57 -10.74
C ALA A 250 11.12 -16.70 -10.28
N ILE A 251 10.50 -15.93 -11.19
CA ILE A 251 9.30 -15.15 -10.89
C ILE A 251 8.15 -16.07 -10.52
N LEU A 252 7.85 -17.11 -11.30
CA LEU A 252 6.77 -18.05 -10.98
C LEU A 252 6.96 -18.72 -9.60
N SER A 253 8.19 -19.08 -9.23
CA SER A 253 8.50 -19.62 -7.90
C SER A 253 8.28 -18.58 -6.79
N ALA A 254 8.68 -17.32 -7.02
CA ALA A 254 8.44 -16.23 -6.06
C ALA A 254 6.95 -16.02 -5.79
N LEU A 255 6.12 -16.10 -6.83
CA LEU A 255 4.67 -15.97 -6.73
C LEU A 255 4.03 -17.16 -6.01
N LEU A 256 4.44 -18.39 -6.33
CA LEU A 256 3.97 -19.60 -5.65
C LEU A 256 4.31 -19.59 -4.15
N ILE A 257 5.55 -19.22 -3.78
CA ILE A 257 5.98 -19.10 -2.38
C ILE A 257 5.22 -17.98 -1.67
N SER A 258 5.03 -16.82 -2.30
CA SER A 258 4.31 -15.68 -1.72
C SER A 258 2.82 -15.98 -1.52
N PHE A 259 2.20 -16.66 -2.49
CA PHE A 259 0.83 -17.15 -2.39
C PHE A 259 0.65 -18.14 -1.25
N PHE A 260 1.53 -19.15 -1.15
CA PHE A 260 1.49 -20.14 -0.09
C PHE A 260 1.69 -19.51 1.29
N LEU A 261 2.72 -18.68 1.47
CA LEU A 261 3.00 -18.05 2.77
C LEU A 261 1.92 -17.03 3.15
N GLY A 262 1.39 -16.25 2.22
CA GLY A 262 0.26 -15.34 2.49
C GLY A 262 -1.03 -16.07 2.84
N SER A 263 -1.29 -17.21 2.21
CA SER A 263 -2.40 -18.12 2.52
C SER A 263 -2.25 -18.74 3.90
N ALA A 264 -1.09 -19.35 4.18
CA ALA A 264 -0.80 -19.99 5.46
C ALA A 264 -0.78 -18.99 6.61
N TYR A 265 -0.34 -17.75 6.37
CA TYR A 265 -0.44 -16.64 7.33
C TYR A 265 -1.89 -16.29 7.67
N SER A 266 -2.76 -16.16 6.66
CA SER A 266 -4.06 -15.49 6.78
C SER A 266 -5.25 -16.42 6.99
N ILE A 267 -5.32 -17.54 6.27
CA ILE A 267 -6.54 -18.37 6.17
C ILE A 267 -6.80 -19.10 7.49
N ASN A 268 -8.02 -19.00 8.00
CA ASN A 268 -8.44 -19.62 9.25
C ASN A 268 -8.89 -21.08 9.06
N LEU A 269 -7.94 -21.98 8.84
CA LEU A 269 -8.13 -23.43 8.71
C LEU A 269 -7.07 -24.21 9.52
N PRO A 270 -7.31 -25.48 9.87
CA PRO A 270 -6.32 -26.33 10.53
C PRO A 270 -4.95 -26.31 9.81
N PHE A 271 -3.88 -26.25 10.60
CA PHE A 271 -2.48 -26.12 10.16
C PHE A 271 -2.12 -24.82 9.40
N LEU A 272 -3.07 -23.90 9.16
CA LEU A 272 -2.82 -22.55 8.62
C LEU A 272 -2.91 -21.50 9.74
N ARG A 273 -3.40 -20.28 9.45
CA ARG A 273 -3.53 -19.13 10.37
C ARG A 273 -2.24 -18.77 11.13
N TRP A 274 -1.07 -18.98 10.50
CA TRP A 274 0.27 -18.86 11.12
C TRP A 274 0.54 -17.49 11.78
N LYS A 275 -0.23 -16.44 11.46
CA LYS A 275 -0.19 -15.16 12.19
C LYS A 275 -0.41 -15.30 13.71
N GLN A 276 -1.10 -16.33 14.18
CA GLN A 276 -1.31 -16.62 15.61
C GLN A 276 0.00 -16.97 16.35
N HIS A 277 1.05 -17.36 15.62
CA HIS A 277 2.34 -17.77 16.17
C HIS A 277 3.43 -16.79 15.73
N ALA A 278 3.86 -15.90 16.63
CA ALA A 278 4.78 -14.79 16.31
C ALA A 278 6.05 -15.18 15.52
N PHE A 279 6.62 -16.37 15.79
CA PHE A 279 7.75 -16.89 15.02
C PHE A 279 7.38 -17.17 13.56
N LEU A 280 6.32 -17.94 13.29
CA LEU A 280 5.87 -18.25 11.93
C LEU A 280 5.39 -16.99 11.20
N ALA A 281 4.75 -16.08 11.93
CA ALA A 281 4.34 -14.77 11.43
C ALA A 281 5.54 -13.96 10.90
N ALA A 282 6.63 -13.89 11.67
CA ALA A 282 7.88 -13.26 11.27
C ALA A 282 8.59 -14.04 10.14
N SER A 283 8.60 -15.38 10.18
CA SER A 283 9.17 -16.21 9.11
C SER A 283 8.49 -15.99 7.77
N CYS A 284 7.16 -15.85 7.71
CA CYS A 284 6.45 -15.54 6.46
C CYS A 284 6.93 -14.22 5.85
N ILE A 285 7.00 -13.16 6.67
CA ILE A 285 7.39 -11.83 6.23
C ILE A 285 8.86 -11.82 5.80
N LEU A 286 9.76 -12.44 6.57
CA LEU A 286 11.18 -12.56 6.23
C LEU A 286 11.41 -13.37 4.96
N CYS A 287 10.80 -14.55 4.82
CA CYS A 287 10.95 -15.37 3.62
C CYS A 287 10.50 -14.62 2.36
N VAL A 288 9.36 -13.92 2.39
CA VAL A 288 8.89 -13.13 1.24
C VAL A 288 9.78 -11.90 1.00
N ARG A 289 9.98 -11.04 2.02
CA ARG A 289 10.59 -9.70 1.85
C ARG A 289 12.12 -9.70 1.83
N ALA A 290 12.78 -10.61 2.52
CA ALA A 290 14.24 -10.66 2.60
C ALA A 290 14.89 -11.71 1.69
N ILE A 291 14.21 -12.83 1.41
CA ILE A 291 14.79 -13.96 0.66
C ILE A 291 14.23 -14.00 -0.76
N VAL A 292 12.91 -14.08 -0.91
CA VAL A 292 12.26 -14.22 -2.22
C VAL A 292 12.44 -12.96 -3.08
N VAL A 293 12.17 -11.75 -2.55
CA VAL A 293 12.39 -10.50 -3.30
C VAL A 293 13.86 -10.34 -3.72
N GLN A 294 14.81 -10.66 -2.85
CA GLN A 294 16.24 -10.43 -3.12
C GLN A 294 16.81 -11.47 -4.11
N LEU A 295 16.51 -12.75 -3.92
CA LEU A 295 17.10 -13.82 -4.74
C LEU A 295 16.35 -14.05 -6.05
N ALA A 296 15.02 -14.15 -6.04
CA ALA A 296 14.27 -14.55 -7.22
C ALA A 296 14.26 -13.49 -8.32
N PHE A 297 14.22 -12.21 -7.95
CA PHE A 297 14.22 -11.08 -8.89
C PHE A 297 15.63 -10.81 -9.41
N PHE A 298 16.67 -10.99 -8.59
CA PHE A 298 18.06 -11.01 -9.07
C PHE A 298 18.27 -12.13 -10.08
N ILE A 299 17.84 -13.36 -9.77
CA ILE A 299 17.97 -14.52 -10.67
C ILE A 299 17.17 -14.31 -11.96
N HIS A 300 15.98 -13.71 -11.88
CA HIS A 300 15.20 -13.32 -13.06
C HIS A 300 16.02 -12.41 -14.00
N MET A 301 16.50 -11.27 -13.50
CA MET A 301 17.22 -10.29 -14.30
C MET A 301 18.56 -10.86 -14.81
N GLN A 302 19.35 -11.50 -13.94
CA GLN A 302 20.62 -12.14 -14.30
C GLN A 302 20.44 -13.18 -15.41
N ARG A 303 19.57 -14.18 -15.21
CA ARG A 303 19.53 -15.38 -16.06
C ARG A 303 18.54 -15.33 -17.21
N TYR A 304 17.40 -14.68 -17.02
CA TYR A 304 16.27 -14.74 -17.96
C TYR A 304 16.07 -13.44 -18.75
N VAL A 305 16.71 -12.35 -18.34
CA VAL A 305 16.67 -11.05 -19.04
C VAL A 305 18.04 -10.72 -19.65
N LEU A 306 19.10 -10.78 -18.85
CA LEU A 306 20.49 -10.50 -19.28
C LEU A 306 21.24 -11.74 -19.77
N GLY A 307 20.63 -12.94 -19.71
CA GLY A 307 21.17 -14.19 -20.25
C GLY A 307 22.39 -14.78 -19.53
N ARG A 308 22.92 -14.11 -18.49
CA ARG A 308 24.12 -14.46 -17.74
C ARG A 308 23.91 -15.74 -16.89
N PRO A 309 24.97 -16.50 -16.54
CA PRO A 309 24.86 -17.61 -15.60
C PRO A 309 24.41 -17.14 -14.21
N ILE A 310 23.73 -18.01 -13.45
CA ILE A 310 23.32 -17.72 -12.07
C ILE A 310 24.58 -17.73 -11.18
N ALA A 311 25.04 -16.54 -10.80
CA ALA A 311 26.12 -16.32 -9.85
C ALA A 311 25.66 -15.27 -8.83
N LEU A 312 25.58 -15.63 -7.56
CA LEU A 312 25.19 -14.69 -6.50
C LEU A 312 26.35 -13.74 -6.20
N THR A 313 26.19 -12.46 -6.53
CA THR A 313 27.18 -11.42 -6.24
C THR A 313 27.26 -11.12 -4.73
N LYS A 314 28.38 -10.54 -4.29
CA LYS A 314 28.52 -10.05 -2.91
C LYS A 314 27.39 -9.11 -2.52
N SER A 315 26.93 -8.28 -3.47
CA SER A 315 25.86 -7.31 -3.28
C SER A 315 24.50 -7.95 -3.03
N VAL A 316 24.09 -8.98 -3.79
CA VAL A 316 22.80 -9.65 -3.53
C VAL A 316 22.86 -10.48 -2.23
N VAL A 317 24.01 -11.07 -1.90
CA VAL A 317 24.22 -11.77 -0.61
C VAL A 317 24.12 -10.78 0.56
N PHE A 318 24.80 -9.63 0.48
CA PHE A 318 24.70 -8.56 1.47
C PHE A 318 23.26 -8.06 1.58
N ALA A 319 22.61 -7.72 0.46
CA ALA A 319 21.25 -7.21 0.42
C ALA A 319 20.21 -8.21 0.94
N THR A 320 20.46 -9.52 0.79
CA THR A 320 19.65 -10.59 1.40
C THR A 320 19.83 -10.59 2.92
N ALA A 321 21.07 -10.68 3.40
CA ALA A 321 21.38 -10.74 4.83
C ALA A 321 20.93 -9.47 5.59
N PHE A 322 21.11 -8.29 4.98
CA PHE A 322 20.70 -7.01 5.55
C PHE A 322 19.17 -6.85 5.58
N MET A 323 18.48 -7.24 4.49
CA MET A 323 17.01 -7.19 4.47
C MET A 323 16.34 -8.22 5.39
N CYS A 324 17.05 -9.25 5.86
CA CYS A 324 16.55 -10.12 6.94
C CYS A 324 16.33 -9.34 8.24
N PHE A 325 17.25 -8.44 8.63
CA PHE A 325 17.07 -7.59 9.81
C PHE A 325 15.88 -6.66 9.63
N PHE A 326 15.81 -5.95 8.50
CA PHE A 326 14.69 -5.05 8.21
C PHE A 326 13.34 -5.78 8.14
N SER A 327 13.28 -6.97 7.55
CA SER A 327 12.03 -7.74 7.43
C SER A 327 11.58 -8.32 8.78
N ALA A 328 12.53 -8.77 9.62
CA ALA A 328 12.23 -9.14 11.00
C ALA A 328 11.72 -7.94 11.82
N VAL A 329 12.32 -6.76 11.64
CA VAL A 329 11.88 -5.53 12.31
C VAL A 329 10.51 -5.09 11.80
N ILE A 330 10.23 -5.09 10.49
CA ILE A 330 8.89 -4.79 9.96
C ILE A 330 7.85 -5.78 10.50
N ALA A 331 8.19 -7.06 10.63
CA ALA A 331 7.32 -8.08 11.20
C ALA A 331 7.02 -7.86 12.70
N LEU A 332 8.00 -7.43 13.49
CA LEU A 332 7.84 -7.15 14.91
C LEU A 332 7.16 -5.79 15.16
N PHE A 333 7.54 -4.75 14.40
CA PHE A 333 7.10 -3.38 14.64
C PHE A 333 5.63 -3.18 14.26
N LYS A 334 5.12 -3.90 13.25
CA LYS A 334 3.68 -3.86 12.91
C LYS A 334 2.79 -4.35 14.06
N ASP A 335 3.31 -5.27 14.90
CA ASP A 335 2.57 -5.86 16.02
C ASP A 335 2.49 -4.89 17.23
N ILE A 336 3.23 -3.77 17.21
CA ILE A 336 3.25 -2.78 18.31
C ILE A 336 1.97 -1.92 18.33
N PRO A 337 1.51 -1.30 17.21
CA PRO A 337 0.20 -0.63 17.18
C PRO A 337 -0.98 -1.62 17.15
N ASP A 338 -0.76 -2.84 16.62
CA ASP A 338 -1.78 -3.90 16.51
C ASP A 338 -2.06 -4.66 17.84
N VAL A 339 -1.38 -4.31 18.94
CA VAL A 339 -1.31 -5.14 20.16
C VAL A 339 -2.66 -5.45 20.83
N ASP A 340 -3.65 -4.56 20.73
CA ASP A 340 -4.94 -4.75 21.42
C ASP A 340 -5.86 -5.68 20.62
N GLY A 341 -6.02 -5.46 19.32
CA GLY A 341 -6.74 -6.40 18.46
C GLY A 341 -6.01 -7.75 18.31
N ASP A 342 -4.69 -7.80 18.54
CA ASP A 342 -3.99 -9.07 18.71
C ASP A 342 -4.40 -9.76 20.03
N ARG A 343 -4.39 -9.03 21.16
CA ARG A 343 -4.77 -9.57 22.47
C ARG A 343 -6.22 -10.08 22.48
N ASP A 344 -7.15 -9.27 22.01
CA ASP A 344 -8.59 -9.52 22.09
C ASP A 344 -9.04 -10.72 21.24
N PHE A 345 -8.30 -11.02 20.16
CA PHE A 345 -8.56 -12.15 19.26
C PHE A 345 -7.55 -13.31 19.43
N GLY A 346 -6.83 -13.36 20.55
CA GLY A 346 -5.97 -14.50 20.93
C GLY A 346 -4.70 -14.67 20.08
N ILE A 347 -4.24 -13.62 19.40
CA ILE A 347 -3.00 -13.63 18.62
C ILE A 347 -1.83 -13.41 19.58
N HIS A 348 -0.92 -14.38 19.63
CA HIS A 348 0.19 -14.39 20.56
C HIS A 348 1.45 -13.74 19.97
N SER A 349 1.32 -12.50 19.50
CA SER A 349 2.44 -11.69 18.97
C SER A 349 3.47 -11.35 20.04
N PHE A 350 4.66 -10.91 19.61
CA PHE A 350 5.72 -10.53 20.55
C PHE A 350 5.33 -9.32 21.41
N SER A 351 4.57 -8.37 20.85
CA SER A 351 4.07 -7.19 21.59
C SER A 351 3.11 -7.59 22.70
N VAL A 352 2.19 -8.52 22.44
CA VAL A 352 1.28 -9.08 23.46
C VAL A 352 2.05 -9.86 24.54
N ARG A 353 3.09 -10.61 24.16
CA ARG A 353 3.84 -11.47 25.09
C ARG A 353 4.91 -10.76 25.94
N LEU A 354 5.58 -9.73 25.40
CA LEU A 354 6.73 -9.08 26.05
C LEU A 354 6.44 -7.65 26.51
N GLY A 355 5.41 -7.01 25.94
CA GLY A 355 5.12 -5.58 26.07
C GLY A 355 5.71 -4.76 24.92
N GLN A 356 4.95 -3.77 24.46
CA GLN A 356 5.26 -2.91 23.31
C GLN A 356 6.67 -2.27 23.41
N GLU A 357 7.01 -1.70 24.57
CA GLU A 357 8.29 -1.01 24.80
C GLU A 357 9.52 -1.92 24.60
N LYS A 358 9.43 -3.18 25.05
CA LYS A 358 10.54 -4.14 24.89
C LYS A 358 10.72 -4.55 23.44
N VAL A 359 9.62 -4.71 22.70
CA VAL A 359 9.65 -5.02 21.26
C VAL A 359 10.13 -3.81 20.45
N PHE A 360 9.73 -2.60 20.84
CA PHE A 360 10.24 -1.35 20.27
C PHE A 360 11.77 -1.27 20.39
N TRP A 361 12.32 -1.34 21.61
CA TRP A 361 13.77 -1.26 21.82
C TRP A 361 14.54 -2.44 21.21
N LEU A 362 13.94 -3.62 21.11
CA LEU A 362 14.50 -4.74 20.33
C LEU A 362 14.61 -4.38 18.85
N CYS A 363 13.56 -3.80 18.25
CA CYS A 363 13.57 -3.37 16.86
C CYS A 363 14.64 -2.30 16.58
N ILE A 364 14.73 -1.28 17.44
CA ILE A 364 15.76 -0.24 17.32
C ILE A 364 17.17 -0.84 17.39
N LYS A 365 17.42 -1.75 18.34
CA LYS A 365 18.71 -2.45 18.47
C LYS A 365 19.04 -3.29 17.23
N LEU A 366 18.09 -4.05 16.70
CA LEU A 366 18.27 -4.86 15.48
C LEU A 366 18.64 -4.02 14.25
N LEU A 367 17.96 -2.87 14.05
CA LEU A 367 18.32 -1.96 12.97
C LEU A 367 19.68 -1.30 13.18
N LEU A 368 20.03 -0.88 14.40
CA LEU A 368 21.35 -0.32 14.69
C LEU A 368 22.47 -1.35 14.50
N THR A 369 22.25 -2.63 14.82
CA THR A 369 23.17 -3.72 14.48
C THR A 369 23.32 -3.87 12.96
N ALA A 370 22.21 -3.89 12.21
CA ALA A 370 22.25 -3.95 10.75
C ALA A 370 23.04 -2.77 10.14
N TYR A 371 22.76 -1.54 10.59
CA TYR A 371 23.51 -0.35 10.17
C TYR A 371 24.98 -0.41 10.53
N THR A 372 25.33 -0.88 11.73
CA THR A 372 26.73 -1.05 12.15
C THR A 372 27.46 -2.08 11.26
N THR A 373 26.78 -3.15 10.86
CA THR A 373 27.30 -4.12 9.88
C THR A 373 27.46 -3.50 8.49
N ALA A 374 26.49 -2.71 8.01
CA ALA A 374 26.59 -2.02 6.72
C ALA A 374 27.73 -0.98 6.69
N LEU A 375 27.93 -0.24 7.79
CA LEU A 375 29.04 0.69 7.97
C LEU A 375 30.40 -0.02 7.88
N ALA A 376 30.55 -1.16 8.58
CA ALA A 376 31.77 -1.96 8.54
C ALA A 376 32.06 -2.52 7.14
N VAL A 377 31.04 -3.04 6.43
CA VAL A 377 31.16 -3.53 5.06
C VAL A 377 31.52 -2.39 4.09
N GLY A 378 30.84 -1.25 4.16
CA GLY A 378 31.12 -0.07 3.33
C GLY A 378 32.53 0.48 3.55
N ALA A 379 32.97 0.57 4.82
CA ALA A 379 34.32 0.97 5.19
C ALA A 379 35.42 0.04 4.62
N SER A 380 35.11 -1.25 4.41
CA SER A 380 36.03 -2.23 3.81
C SER A 380 36.22 -2.07 2.29
N SER A 381 35.37 -1.31 1.60
CA SER A 381 35.46 -1.15 0.14
C SER A 381 36.79 -0.51 -0.29
N SER A 382 37.35 -0.94 -1.43
CA SER A 382 38.53 -0.30 -2.02
C SER A 382 38.18 0.96 -2.81
N ASN A 383 36.93 1.13 -3.22
CA ASN A 383 36.46 2.26 -4.01
C ASN A 383 36.02 3.41 -3.10
N THR A 384 36.74 4.54 -3.14
CA THR A 384 36.48 5.72 -2.28
C THR A 384 35.06 6.29 -2.43
N TYR A 385 34.49 6.29 -3.64
CA TYR A 385 33.13 6.77 -3.87
C TYR A 385 32.09 5.84 -3.25
N ARG A 386 32.17 4.53 -3.51
CA ARG A 386 31.28 3.53 -2.89
C ARG A 386 31.41 3.56 -1.36
N LYS A 387 32.64 3.66 -0.83
CA LYS A 387 32.89 3.83 0.60
C LYS A 387 32.20 5.07 1.18
N LEU A 388 32.36 6.23 0.54
CA LEU A 388 31.79 7.48 1.02
C LEU A 388 30.26 7.44 1.04
N VAL A 389 29.63 7.01 -0.07
CA VAL A 389 28.18 6.88 -0.20
C VAL A 389 27.61 5.92 0.84
N THR A 390 28.25 4.75 1.02
CA THR A 390 27.74 3.71 1.91
C THR A 390 27.97 4.03 3.38
N VAL A 391 29.13 4.60 3.76
CA VAL A 391 29.41 4.98 5.15
C VAL A 391 28.58 6.19 5.57
N ILE A 392 28.47 7.24 4.74
CA ILE A 392 27.66 8.42 5.09
C ILE A 392 26.16 8.07 5.04
N GLY A 393 25.70 7.32 4.03
CA GLY A 393 24.29 6.94 3.88
C GLY A 393 23.76 6.15 5.07
N HIS A 394 24.33 4.98 5.34
CA HIS A 394 23.89 4.14 6.46
C HIS A 394 24.12 4.83 7.82
N GLY A 395 25.18 5.64 7.97
CA GLY A 395 25.46 6.39 9.19
C GLY A 395 24.42 7.49 9.48
N PHE A 396 24.00 8.22 8.45
CA PHE A 396 22.94 9.22 8.54
C PHE A 396 21.58 8.61 8.87
N LEU A 397 21.23 7.49 8.23
CA LEU A 397 19.97 6.78 8.50
C LEU A 397 19.95 6.16 9.91
N ALA A 398 21.07 5.60 10.39
CA ALA A 398 21.24 5.17 11.77
C ALA A 398 21.11 6.32 12.79
N PHE A 399 21.69 7.48 12.50
CA PHE A 399 21.59 8.67 13.34
C PHE A 399 20.13 9.17 13.46
N ILE A 400 19.40 9.29 12.33
CA ILE A 400 18.00 9.70 12.36
C ILE A 400 17.13 8.65 13.07
N LEU A 401 17.36 7.36 12.83
CA LEU A 401 16.67 6.28 13.56
C LEU A 401 16.83 6.46 15.07
N TRP A 402 18.06 6.61 15.55
CA TRP A 402 18.35 6.78 16.98
C TRP A 402 17.71 8.06 17.54
N PHE A 403 17.92 9.20 16.89
CA PHE A 403 17.40 10.49 17.33
C PHE A 403 15.87 10.51 17.44
N ARG A 404 15.17 9.91 16.45
CA ARG A 404 13.71 9.80 16.49
C ARG A 404 13.22 8.73 17.47
N ALA A 405 14.02 7.71 17.77
CA ALA A 405 13.64 6.68 18.75
C ALA A 405 13.68 7.22 20.20
N GLN A 406 14.62 8.11 20.52
CA GLN A 406 14.74 8.74 21.84
C GLN A 406 13.56 9.67 22.19
N SER A 407 12.79 10.12 21.19
CA SER A 407 11.66 11.03 21.36
C SER A 407 10.30 10.36 21.13
N LEU A 408 10.25 9.02 21.04
CA LEU A 408 9.02 8.28 20.80
C LEU A 408 8.32 7.87 22.10
N ASP A 409 7.13 8.41 22.32
CA ASP A 409 6.11 7.82 23.20
C ASP A 409 5.56 6.53 22.56
N VAL A 410 5.73 5.40 23.27
CA VAL A 410 5.32 4.05 22.83
C VAL A 410 3.89 3.71 23.25
N GLU A 411 3.32 4.39 24.24
CA GLU A 411 1.91 4.20 24.64
C GLU A 411 0.96 4.89 23.65
N ASN A 412 1.41 5.99 23.05
CA ASN A 412 0.66 6.70 22.02
C ASN A 412 0.68 5.96 20.66
N LYS A 413 -0.42 5.25 20.37
CA LYS A 413 -0.65 4.53 19.10
C LYS A 413 -0.42 5.38 17.84
N VAL A 414 -0.72 6.69 17.86
CA VAL A 414 -0.54 7.57 16.70
C VAL A 414 0.96 7.82 16.46
N SER A 415 1.71 8.09 17.53
CA SER A 415 3.17 8.19 17.50
C SER A 415 3.82 6.91 16.99
N VAL A 416 3.44 5.75 17.56
CA VAL A 416 3.94 4.42 17.13
C VAL A 416 3.61 4.14 15.67
N THR A 417 2.39 4.43 15.21
CA THR A 417 1.99 4.21 13.81
C THR A 417 2.76 5.12 12.85
N SER A 418 2.99 6.38 13.24
CA SER A 418 3.84 7.31 12.49
C SER A 418 5.29 6.83 12.41
N PHE A 419 5.83 6.26 13.51
CA PHE A 419 7.16 5.69 13.54
C PHE A 419 7.27 4.40 12.70
N TYR A 420 6.25 3.54 12.70
CA TYR A 420 6.19 2.37 11.82
C TYR A 420 6.26 2.77 10.34
N MET A 421 5.53 3.83 9.93
CA MET A 421 5.64 4.38 8.56
C MET A 421 7.02 5.01 8.29
N PHE A 422 7.71 5.53 9.31
CA PHE A 422 9.10 5.97 9.19
C PHE A 422 10.09 4.80 9.02
N ILE A 423 9.88 3.64 9.68
CA ILE A 423 10.66 2.42 9.42
C ILE A 423 10.50 1.96 7.96
N TRP A 424 9.30 2.07 7.39
CA TRP A 424 9.10 1.83 5.95
C TRP A 424 9.86 2.85 5.07
N LYS A 425 9.95 4.13 5.46
CA LYS A 425 10.77 5.11 4.74
C LYS A 425 12.27 4.80 4.80
N LEU A 426 12.77 4.32 5.94
CA LEU A 426 14.15 3.81 6.04
C LEU A 426 14.34 2.63 5.08
N PHE A 427 13.48 1.61 5.14
CA PHE A 427 13.50 0.44 4.26
C PHE A 427 13.58 0.80 2.76
N TYR A 428 12.87 1.86 2.32
CA TYR A 428 12.99 2.36 0.94
C TYR A 428 14.38 2.95 0.66
N ALA A 429 14.93 3.74 1.58
CA ALA A 429 16.24 4.38 1.43
C ALA A 429 17.38 3.34 1.38
N GLU A 430 17.28 2.23 2.12
CA GLU A 430 18.25 1.13 2.04
C GLU A 430 18.35 0.54 0.63
N TYR A 431 17.23 0.39 -0.08
CA TYR A 431 17.23 -0.05 -1.47
C TYR A 431 17.85 0.98 -2.44
N LEU A 432 17.93 2.25 -2.08
CA LEU A 432 18.70 3.24 -2.84
C LEU A 432 20.21 3.13 -2.55
N LEU A 433 20.61 2.63 -1.38
CA LEU A 433 22.01 2.41 -1.00
C LEU A 433 22.58 1.06 -1.46
N ILE A 434 21.76 0.01 -1.51
CA ILE A 434 22.15 -1.36 -1.88
C ILE A 434 22.93 -1.46 -3.22
N PRO A 435 22.57 -0.75 -4.31
CA PRO A 435 23.35 -0.79 -5.55
C PRO A 435 24.80 -0.26 -5.43
N PHE A 436 25.10 0.52 -4.40
CA PHE A 436 26.47 1.01 -4.13
C PHE A 436 27.31 0.01 -3.30
N MET A 437 26.71 -1.07 -2.79
CA MET A 437 27.39 -2.17 -2.07
C MET A 437 27.95 -3.23 -3.04
N GLN A 438 28.62 -2.78 -4.11
CA GLN A 438 29.31 -3.57 -5.14
C GLN A 438 30.84 -3.57 -4.95
#